data_AF-A0A1B8EXD6-F1
#
_entry.id   AF-A0A1B8EXD6-F1
#
_cell.length_a   1.000
_cell.length_b   1.000
_cell.length_c   1.000
_cell.angle_alpha   90.00
_cell.angle_beta   90.00
_cell.angle_gamma   90.00
#
_symmetry.space_group_name_H-M   'P 1'
#
loop_
_entity.id
_entity.type
_entity.pdbx_description
1 polymer ?
#
loop_
_entity_poly.entity_id
_entity_poly.type
_entity_poly.pdbx_seq_one_letter_code
_entity_poly.pdbx_strand_id
1 'polypeptide(L)'
;MPLRQKGSQEKIPVIVNSGGFDSTQEELYFYVAAGARQRGYAVLTFDGPGQGIVLREQDQKKEYPAKAPHGLYMRHDWEAVTTKVVDRLFAYGEENSHLNLDLDRVALFGESMGAYFALRGATDPRIKACVAMDGFYDMWDIADSRIPPVFLKAWNTLGDNFFNRFVRSLGKVDFRTRFEFSHARYALGLPDFAQATREFKKFTLRAENGSEYLEQVTCPVFVTGAADWAYFPAEGNATKVYEVLQRLHPSKSKLWIAKGIGSGGLQAKVAAISVVHNRTFEWLDEIFEFSRVKTET
;
A
#
# COMPACT_ATOMS: atom_id res chain seq x y z
N MET A 1 -22.82 -15.55 4.37
CA MET A 1 -22.70 -16.27 3.08
C MET A 1 -21.99 -17.58 3.34
N PRO A 2 -22.51 -18.72 2.87
CA PRO A 2 -21.86 -20.00 3.06
C PRO A 2 -20.51 -20.02 2.34
N LEU A 3 -19.55 -20.73 2.93
CA LEU A 3 -18.29 -21.06 2.28
C LEU A 3 -18.57 -21.77 0.95
N ARG A 4 -17.66 -21.63 -0.02
CA ARG A 4 -17.76 -22.29 -1.34
C ARG A 4 -18.15 -23.75 -1.16
N GLN A 5 -19.16 -24.18 -1.90
CA GLN A 5 -19.60 -25.58 -1.88
C GLN A 5 -18.47 -26.48 -2.38
N LYS A 6 -18.25 -27.60 -1.69
CA LYS A 6 -17.27 -28.61 -2.08
C LYS A 6 -17.57 -29.07 -3.52
N GLY A 7 -16.59 -28.94 -4.41
CA GLY A 7 -16.72 -29.36 -5.82
C GLY A 7 -17.30 -28.29 -6.78
N SER A 8 -17.60 -27.08 -6.30
CA SER A 8 -17.94 -25.96 -7.19
C SER A 8 -16.85 -25.75 -8.24
N GLN A 9 -17.24 -25.50 -9.49
CA GLN A 9 -16.33 -25.19 -10.60
C GLN A 9 -16.27 -23.69 -10.93
N GLU A 10 -16.91 -22.85 -10.10
CA GLU A 10 -16.90 -21.39 -10.31
C GLU A 10 -15.47 -20.85 -10.18
N LYS A 11 -15.06 -19.99 -11.11
CA LYS A 11 -13.77 -19.32 -11.02
C LYS A 11 -13.77 -18.32 -9.87
N ILE A 12 -12.67 -18.25 -9.12
CA ILE A 12 -12.50 -17.40 -7.94
C ILE A 12 -11.66 -16.16 -8.29
N PRO A 13 -12.21 -14.93 -8.28
CA PRO A 13 -11.41 -13.71 -8.41
C PRO A 13 -10.36 -13.60 -7.31
N VAL A 14 -9.19 -13.06 -7.65
CA VAL A 14 -8.03 -13.02 -6.75
C VAL A 14 -7.72 -11.60 -6.35
N ILE A 15 -7.41 -11.37 -5.07
CA ILE A 15 -6.85 -10.11 -4.58
C ILE A 15 -5.39 -10.36 -4.17
N VAL A 16 -4.48 -9.59 -4.73
CA VAL A 16 -3.11 -9.48 -4.24
C VAL A 16 -3.07 -8.30 -3.26
N ASN A 17 -2.61 -8.51 -2.03
CA ASN A 17 -2.53 -7.46 -1.02
C ASN A 17 -1.07 -7.12 -0.73
N SER A 18 -0.71 -5.86 -0.95
CA SER A 18 0.57 -5.29 -0.53
C SER A 18 0.39 -4.48 0.76
N GLY A 19 1.17 -4.82 1.79
CA GLY A 19 1.14 -4.10 3.06
C GLY A 19 1.70 -2.67 2.99
N GLY A 20 1.55 -1.93 4.09
CA GLY A 20 2.11 -0.59 4.31
C GLY A 20 3.54 -0.54 4.85
N PHE A 21 3.90 0.59 5.46
CA PHE A 21 5.28 0.90 5.83
C PHE A 21 5.81 0.02 6.97
N ASP A 22 4.99 -0.15 7.99
CA ASP A 22 5.23 -0.93 9.21
C ASP A 22 4.45 -2.25 9.23
N SER A 23 3.94 -2.65 8.07
CA SER A 23 3.04 -3.80 7.96
C SER A 23 3.74 -5.15 8.00
N THR A 24 2.95 -6.14 8.39
CA THR A 24 3.30 -7.58 8.37
C THR A 24 2.24 -8.34 7.60
N GLN A 25 2.62 -9.41 6.90
CA GLN A 25 1.69 -10.26 6.17
C GLN A 25 0.52 -10.75 7.04
N GLU A 26 0.76 -11.06 8.31
CA GLU A 26 -0.26 -11.59 9.23
C GLU A 26 -1.40 -10.61 9.49
N GLU A 27 -1.12 -9.30 9.55
CA GLU A 27 -2.16 -8.30 9.81
C GLU A 27 -3.10 -8.11 8.61
N LEU A 28 -2.59 -8.34 7.39
CA LEU A 28 -3.35 -8.23 6.14
C LEU A 28 -4.53 -9.22 6.10
N TYR A 29 -4.47 -10.27 6.92
CA TYR A 29 -5.61 -11.15 7.14
C TYR A 29 -6.86 -10.37 7.53
N PHE A 30 -6.73 -9.42 8.47
CA PHE A 30 -7.87 -8.65 8.97
C PHE A 30 -8.33 -7.62 7.95
N TYR A 31 -7.39 -6.97 7.26
CA TYR A 31 -7.71 -5.92 6.30
C TYR A 31 -8.51 -6.41 5.10
N VAL A 32 -8.14 -7.54 4.50
CA VAL A 32 -8.82 -8.01 3.28
C VAL A 32 -9.17 -9.48 3.29
N ALA A 33 -8.31 -10.38 3.79
CA ALA A 33 -8.51 -11.83 3.62
C ALA A 33 -9.75 -12.36 4.35
N ALA A 34 -10.00 -11.89 5.57
CA ALA A 34 -11.17 -12.24 6.35
C ALA A 34 -12.48 -11.83 5.65
N GLY A 35 -12.50 -10.64 5.04
CA GLY A 35 -13.64 -10.13 4.28
C GLY A 35 -13.83 -10.83 2.94
N ALA A 36 -12.73 -11.13 2.25
CA ALA A 36 -12.67 -11.80 0.95
C ALA A 36 -13.23 -13.22 1.01
N ARG A 37 -12.80 -13.99 2.01
CA ARG A 37 -13.23 -15.38 2.20
C ARG A 37 -14.75 -15.51 2.29
N GLN A 38 -15.41 -14.56 2.94
CA GLN A 38 -16.87 -14.55 3.09
C GLN A 38 -17.61 -14.18 1.80
N ARG A 39 -16.90 -13.65 0.80
CA ARG A 39 -17.46 -13.05 -0.42
C ARG A 39 -16.99 -13.73 -1.70
N GLY A 40 -16.29 -14.86 -1.58
CA GLY A 40 -15.88 -15.67 -2.73
C GLY A 40 -14.62 -15.19 -3.44
N TYR A 41 -13.74 -14.47 -2.75
CA TYR A 41 -12.44 -14.05 -3.29
C TYR A 41 -11.31 -14.87 -2.69
N ALA A 42 -10.32 -15.22 -3.51
CA ALA A 42 -9.02 -15.69 -3.03
C ALA A 42 -8.13 -14.49 -2.72
N VAL A 43 -7.22 -14.63 -1.76
CA VAL A 43 -6.27 -13.57 -1.41
C VAL A 43 -4.85 -14.12 -1.36
N LEU A 44 -3.94 -13.41 -2.00
CA LEU A 44 -2.51 -13.56 -1.86
C LEU A 44 -1.96 -12.37 -1.06
N THR A 45 -1.61 -12.61 0.19
CA THR A 45 -0.86 -11.67 1.04
C THR A 45 0.62 -12.03 0.99
N PHE A 46 1.52 -11.06 1.05
CA PHE A 46 2.96 -11.30 1.08
C PHE A 46 3.68 -10.19 1.84
N ASP A 47 4.84 -10.50 2.42
CA ASP A 47 5.82 -9.51 2.83
C ASP A 47 6.78 -9.22 1.67
N GLY A 48 6.87 -7.95 1.27
CA GLY A 48 7.83 -7.50 0.27
C GLY A 48 9.17 -7.03 0.88
N PRO A 49 10.08 -6.53 0.04
CA PRO A 49 11.31 -5.88 0.51
C PRO A 49 11.02 -4.78 1.54
N GLY A 50 11.71 -4.82 2.67
CA GLY A 50 11.50 -3.86 3.76
C GLY A 50 10.21 -4.04 4.56
N GLN A 51 9.52 -5.18 4.46
CA GLN A 51 8.32 -5.51 5.24
C GLN A 51 8.49 -6.81 6.02
N GLY A 52 7.73 -6.92 7.12
CA GLY A 52 7.59 -8.11 7.97
C GLY A 52 8.80 -9.04 8.06
N ILE A 53 8.62 -10.31 7.68
CA ILE A 53 9.65 -11.34 7.85
C ILE A 53 10.87 -11.10 6.96
N VAL A 54 10.68 -10.59 5.74
CA VAL A 54 11.76 -10.30 4.78
C VAL A 54 12.75 -9.30 5.37
N LEU A 55 12.23 -8.26 6.03
CA LEU A 55 13.04 -7.26 6.73
C LEU A 55 13.62 -7.81 8.04
N ARG A 56 12.86 -8.61 8.79
CA ARG A 56 13.32 -9.16 10.07
C ARG A 56 14.52 -10.08 9.92
N GLU A 57 14.59 -10.86 8.85
CA GLU A 57 15.77 -11.66 8.52
C GLU A 57 17.02 -10.80 8.24
N GLN A 58 16.86 -9.57 7.74
CA GLN A 58 17.99 -8.66 7.52
C GLN A 58 18.50 -8.04 8.82
N ASP A 59 17.60 -7.67 9.72
CA ASP A 59 17.89 -7.09 11.04
C ASP A 59 18.83 -7.95 11.88
N GLN A 60 18.64 -9.27 11.78
CA GLN A 60 19.40 -10.25 12.56
C GLN A 60 20.86 -10.39 12.08
N LYS A 61 21.24 -9.78 10.94
CA LYS A 61 22.60 -9.83 10.42
C LYS A 61 23.50 -8.86 11.20
N LYS A 62 24.67 -9.35 11.61
CA LYS A 62 25.67 -8.60 12.40
C LYS A 62 26.10 -7.26 11.80
N GLU A 63 25.92 -7.07 10.49
CA GLU A 63 26.39 -5.91 9.74
C GLU A 63 25.23 -5.08 9.17
N TYR A 64 24.01 -5.29 9.69
CA TYR A 64 22.87 -4.41 9.47
C TYR A 64 23.22 -2.96 9.86
N PRO A 65 22.89 -1.94 9.04
CA PRO A 65 22.10 -1.98 7.79
C PRO A 65 22.89 -2.27 6.50
N ALA A 66 24.22 -2.36 6.54
CA ALA A 66 25.09 -2.07 5.40
C ALA A 66 25.46 -3.25 4.47
N LYS A 67 24.93 -4.47 4.67
CA LYS A 67 25.34 -5.65 3.88
C LYS A 67 24.23 -6.55 3.32
N ALA A 68 22.95 -6.20 3.47
CA ALA A 68 21.91 -7.00 2.80
C ALA A 68 22.01 -6.80 1.26
N PRO A 69 21.83 -7.86 0.45
CA PRO A 69 21.72 -7.74 -1.00
C PRO A 69 20.71 -6.68 -1.44
N HIS A 70 21.00 -6.00 -2.55
CA HIS A 70 20.08 -5.05 -3.17
C HIS A 70 18.71 -5.71 -3.44
N GLY A 71 17.63 -4.99 -3.14
CA GLY A 71 16.26 -5.49 -3.32
C GLY A 71 15.64 -6.20 -2.12
N LEU A 72 16.30 -6.23 -0.95
CA LEU A 72 15.72 -6.75 0.30
C LEU A 72 15.18 -5.66 1.24
N TYR A 73 15.50 -4.40 0.97
CA TYR A 73 14.96 -3.23 1.64
C TYR A 73 13.86 -2.58 0.82
N MET A 74 13.05 -1.78 1.49
CA MET A 74 11.92 -1.10 0.88
C MET A 74 12.37 -0.25 -0.30
N ARG A 75 11.67 -0.43 -1.42
CA ARG A 75 11.97 0.23 -2.68
C ARG A 75 10.76 1.02 -3.15
N HIS A 76 11.03 2.13 -3.83
CA HIS A 76 10.01 3.03 -4.34
C HIS A 76 9.34 2.51 -5.62
N ASP A 77 10.08 1.77 -6.45
CA ASP A 77 9.63 1.15 -7.70
C ASP A 77 8.94 -0.22 -7.46
N TRP A 78 7.85 -0.19 -6.69
CA TRP A 78 7.14 -1.38 -6.23
C TRP A 78 6.46 -2.20 -7.34
N GLU A 79 6.29 -1.65 -8.54
CA GLU A 79 5.90 -2.39 -9.74
C GLU A 79 6.83 -3.58 -10.00
N ALA A 80 8.13 -3.43 -9.72
CA ALA A 80 9.11 -4.51 -9.87
C ALA A 80 8.87 -5.68 -8.89
N VAL A 81 8.28 -5.40 -7.72
CA VAL A 81 7.85 -6.41 -6.75
C VAL A 81 6.52 -7.03 -7.19
N THR A 82 5.56 -6.17 -7.55
CA THR A 82 4.21 -6.59 -7.95
C THR A 82 4.26 -7.55 -9.13
N THR A 83 5.01 -7.24 -10.19
CA THR A 83 5.14 -8.13 -11.35
C THR A 83 5.66 -9.51 -10.96
N LYS A 84 6.61 -9.61 -10.03
CA LYS A 84 7.13 -10.92 -9.55
C LYS A 84 6.12 -11.69 -8.71
N VAL A 85 5.35 -11.00 -7.89
CA VAL A 85 4.26 -11.62 -7.11
C VAL A 85 3.16 -12.13 -8.06
N VAL A 86 2.80 -11.35 -9.07
CA VAL A 86 1.80 -11.74 -10.09
C VAL A 86 2.33 -12.88 -10.97
N ASP A 87 3.60 -12.87 -11.38
CA ASP A 87 4.24 -13.99 -12.08
C ASP A 87 4.08 -15.29 -11.27
N ARG A 88 4.37 -15.23 -9.96
CA ARG A 88 4.22 -16.39 -9.08
C ARG A 88 2.77 -16.82 -8.92
N LEU A 89 1.82 -15.88 -8.81
CA LEU A 89 0.39 -16.17 -8.73
C LEU A 89 -0.10 -16.91 -9.97
N PHE A 90 0.29 -16.46 -11.17
CA PHE A 90 -0.12 -17.08 -12.43
C PHE A 90 0.44 -18.50 -12.56
N ALA A 91 1.75 -18.67 -12.31
CA ALA A 91 2.37 -20.00 -12.29
C ALA A 91 1.71 -20.92 -11.25
N TYR A 92 1.40 -20.40 -10.05
CA TYR A 92 0.70 -21.17 -9.01
C TYR A 92 -0.71 -21.59 -9.45
N GLY A 93 -1.45 -20.70 -10.13
CA GLY A 93 -2.78 -21.01 -10.65
C GLY A 93 -2.76 -22.09 -11.73
N GLU A 94 -1.75 -22.07 -12.61
CA GLU A 94 -1.53 -23.11 -13.62
C GLU A 94 -1.16 -24.46 -12.97
N GLU A 95 -0.20 -24.46 -12.04
CA GLU A 95 0.22 -25.63 -11.25
C GLU A 95 -0.93 -26.23 -10.44
N ASN A 96 -1.91 -25.40 -10.04
CA ASN A 96 -3.00 -25.77 -9.14
C ASN A 96 -4.37 -25.47 -9.75
N SER A 97 -4.58 -25.87 -11.02
CA SER A 97 -5.83 -25.65 -11.76
C SER A 97 -7.10 -26.09 -11.02
N HIS A 98 -7.00 -27.11 -10.16
CA HIS A 98 -8.08 -27.59 -9.30
C HIS A 98 -8.63 -26.53 -8.31
N LEU A 99 -7.90 -25.44 -8.05
CA LEU A 99 -8.35 -24.33 -7.22
C LEU A 99 -9.36 -23.42 -7.96
N ASN A 100 -9.41 -23.49 -9.29
CA ASN A 100 -10.24 -22.65 -10.16
C ASN A 100 -10.04 -21.15 -9.88
N LEU A 101 -8.78 -20.67 -9.83
CA LEU A 101 -8.50 -19.23 -9.70
C LEU A 101 -8.86 -18.50 -11.00
N ASP A 102 -9.54 -17.35 -10.90
CA ASP A 102 -9.87 -16.48 -12.02
C ASP A 102 -8.74 -15.48 -12.27
N LEU A 103 -7.74 -15.91 -13.04
CA LEU A 103 -6.59 -15.06 -13.39
C LEU A 103 -6.96 -13.93 -14.38
N ASP A 104 -8.18 -13.94 -14.92
CA ASP A 104 -8.75 -12.83 -15.69
C ASP A 104 -9.38 -11.75 -14.79
N ARG A 105 -9.47 -11.99 -13.48
CA ARG A 105 -10.04 -11.08 -12.47
C ARG A 105 -9.13 -10.95 -11.25
N VAL A 106 -7.97 -10.33 -11.46
CA VAL A 106 -6.99 -10.06 -10.40
C VAL A 106 -7.07 -8.60 -9.96
N ALA A 107 -7.35 -8.36 -8.69
CA ALA A 107 -7.29 -7.04 -8.08
C ALA A 107 -6.02 -6.85 -7.25
N LEU A 108 -5.53 -5.62 -7.17
CA LEU A 108 -4.48 -5.22 -6.24
C LEU A 108 -5.09 -4.39 -5.12
N PHE A 109 -4.73 -4.67 -3.88
CA PHE A 109 -5.16 -3.94 -2.70
C PHE A 109 -3.94 -3.49 -1.92
N GLY A 110 -3.95 -2.26 -1.42
CA GLY A 110 -2.97 -1.85 -0.44
C GLY A 110 -3.43 -0.68 0.41
N GLU A 111 -2.95 -0.68 1.65
CA GLU A 111 -3.33 0.26 2.68
C GLU A 111 -2.15 1.13 3.13
N SER A 112 -2.42 2.40 3.44
CA SER A 112 -1.37 3.35 3.83
C SER A 112 -0.30 3.47 2.72
N MET A 113 0.98 3.25 3.00
CA MET A 113 2.03 3.16 1.97
C MET A 113 1.77 2.01 0.96
N GLY A 114 1.03 0.98 1.35
CA GLY A 114 0.56 -0.09 0.46
C GLY A 114 -0.34 0.42 -0.65
N ALA A 115 -1.05 1.53 -0.45
CA ALA A 115 -1.85 2.15 -1.51
C ALA A 115 -0.97 2.77 -2.61
N TYR A 116 0.18 3.36 -2.24
CA TYR A 116 1.18 3.80 -3.21
C TYR A 116 1.75 2.61 -3.99
N PHE A 117 2.09 1.53 -3.28
CA PHE A 117 2.54 0.27 -3.88
C PHE A 117 1.51 -0.34 -4.83
N ALA A 118 0.23 -0.31 -4.45
CA ALA A 118 -0.87 -0.79 -5.28
C ALA A 118 -1.04 0.07 -6.54
N LEU A 119 -0.97 1.40 -6.44
CA LEU A 119 -1.03 2.29 -7.59
C LEU A 119 0.13 2.06 -8.56
N ARG A 120 1.34 1.81 -8.06
CA ARG A 120 2.50 1.48 -8.90
C ARG A 120 2.35 0.13 -9.58
N GLY A 121 1.97 -0.89 -8.82
CA GLY A 121 1.76 -2.24 -9.31
C GLY A 121 0.60 -2.38 -10.29
N ALA A 122 -0.39 -1.47 -10.25
CA ALA A 122 -1.55 -1.49 -11.15
C ALA A 122 -1.24 -1.17 -12.62
N THR A 123 0.03 -0.89 -12.96
CA THR A 123 0.52 -0.79 -14.33
C THR A 123 0.70 -2.15 -14.99
N ASP A 124 0.81 -3.23 -14.21
CA ASP A 124 0.85 -4.60 -14.74
C ASP A 124 -0.50 -4.93 -15.41
N PRO A 125 -0.54 -5.26 -16.71
CA PRO A 125 -1.77 -5.40 -17.47
C PRO A 125 -2.64 -6.58 -17.02
N ARG A 126 -2.10 -7.47 -16.19
CA ARG A 126 -2.85 -8.58 -15.56
C ARG A 126 -3.75 -8.08 -14.42
N ILE A 127 -3.43 -6.94 -13.81
CA ILE A 127 -4.25 -6.32 -12.78
C ILE A 127 -5.47 -5.66 -13.42
N LYS A 128 -6.66 -6.04 -12.96
CA LYS A 128 -7.96 -5.62 -13.51
C LYS A 128 -8.74 -4.68 -12.59
N ALA A 129 -8.29 -4.49 -11.35
CA ALA A 129 -8.81 -3.49 -10.43
C ALA A 129 -7.73 -3.12 -9.40
N CYS A 130 -7.73 -1.88 -8.91
CA CYS A 130 -6.82 -1.43 -7.86
C CYS A 130 -7.59 -0.74 -6.72
N VAL A 131 -7.33 -1.12 -5.48
CA VAL A 131 -7.85 -0.46 -4.28
C VAL A 131 -6.68 0.20 -3.57
N ALA A 132 -6.63 1.52 -3.65
CA ALA A 132 -5.62 2.37 -3.03
C ALA A 132 -6.21 3.01 -1.75
N MET A 133 -6.03 2.33 -0.63
CA MET A 133 -6.64 2.71 0.64
C MET A 133 -5.78 3.69 1.43
N ASP A 134 -6.17 4.97 1.40
CA ASP A 134 -5.55 6.07 2.16
C ASP A 134 -4.04 6.23 1.88
N GLY A 135 -3.65 6.24 0.60
CA GLY A 135 -2.26 6.45 0.19
C GLY A 135 -1.82 7.91 0.10
N PHE A 136 -0.52 8.12 -0.11
CA PHE A 136 0.06 9.41 -0.48
C PHE A 136 0.28 9.52 -2.00
N TYR A 137 0.33 10.76 -2.50
CA TYR A 137 0.77 11.02 -3.88
C TYR A 137 2.30 11.18 -3.97
N ASP A 138 2.88 11.90 -3.00
CA ASP A 138 4.32 12.14 -2.87
C ASP A 138 4.71 12.09 -1.38
N MET A 139 5.59 11.17 -1.01
CA MET A 139 5.99 10.99 0.39
C MET A 139 6.84 12.15 0.90
N TRP A 140 7.56 12.85 0.02
CA TRP A 140 8.35 14.00 0.42
C TRP A 140 7.45 15.18 0.81
N ASP A 141 6.35 15.40 0.10
CA ASP A 141 5.39 16.46 0.46
C ASP A 141 4.84 16.24 1.89
N ILE A 142 4.61 14.98 2.28
CA ILE A 142 4.23 14.61 3.66
C ILE A 142 5.37 14.89 4.64
N ALA A 143 6.58 14.43 4.34
CA ALA A 143 7.73 14.61 5.22
C ALA A 143 8.05 16.10 5.44
N ASP A 144 8.05 16.88 4.36
CA ASP A 144 8.33 18.31 4.34
C ASP A 144 7.30 19.10 5.14
N SER A 145 6.00 18.78 5.01
CA SER A 145 4.92 19.45 5.76
C SER A 145 5.05 19.33 7.28
N ARG A 146 5.79 18.32 7.76
CA ARG A 146 6.01 18.05 9.19
C ARG A 146 7.34 18.62 9.70
N ILE A 147 8.18 19.16 8.83
CA ILE A 147 9.48 19.74 9.16
C ILE A 147 9.37 21.27 9.12
N PRO A 148 9.63 21.99 10.23
CA PRO A 148 9.62 23.45 10.21
C PRO A 148 10.58 24.02 9.14
N PRO A 149 10.20 25.00 8.32
CA PRO A 149 11.04 25.51 7.22
C PRO A 149 12.42 26.01 7.67
N VAL A 150 12.48 26.63 8.85
CA VAL A 150 13.75 27.08 9.47
C VAL A 150 14.67 25.89 9.77
N PHE A 151 14.10 24.79 10.24
CA PHE A 151 14.84 23.56 10.52
C PHE A 151 15.31 22.89 9.24
N LEU A 152 14.47 22.83 8.18
CA LEU A 152 14.88 22.30 6.88
C LEU A 152 16.06 23.09 6.29
N LYS A 153 16.01 24.43 6.38
CA LYS A 153 17.12 25.30 5.96
C LYS A 153 18.38 25.00 6.78
N ALA A 154 18.25 24.91 8.10
CA ALA A 154 19.37 24.57 8.98
C ALA A 154 19.97 23.19 8.65
N TRP A 155 19.14 22.18 8.37
CA TRP A 155 19.62 20.87 7.93
C TRP A 155 20.37 20.96 6.60
N ASN A 156 19.85 21.67 5.60
CA ASN A 156 20.54 21.83 4.33
C ASN A 156 21.88 22.59 4.46
N THR A 157 22.01 23.51 5.42
CA THR A 157 23.25 24.26 5.66
C THR A 157 24.24 23.52 6.57
N LEU A 158 23.77 22.88 7.64
CA LEU A 158 24.59 22.26 8.68
C LEU A 158 24.86 20.77 8.44
N GLY A 159 24.21 20.19 7.43
CA GLY A 159 24.39 18.82 6.99
C GLY A 159 23.71 17.75 7.86
N ASP A 160 23.84 16.50 7.42
CA ASP A 160 23.10 15.35 7.98
C ASP A 160 23.45 15.06 9.44
N ASN A 161 24.68 15.39 9.88
CA ASN A 161 25.09 15.24 11.27
C ASN A 161 24.25 16.10 12.25
N PHE A 162 23.84 17.29 11.81
CA PHE A 162 22.94 18.14 12.60
C PHE A 162 21.56 17.47 12.75
N PHE A 163 20.96 17.05 11.65
CA PHE A 163 19.66 16.37 11.63
C PHE A 163 19.67 15.10 12.48
N ASN A 164 20.70 14.25 12.30
CA ASN A 164 20.85 12.99 13.02
C ASN A 164 20.97 13.19 14.54
N ARG A 165 21.70 14.22 14.99
CA ARG A 165 21.78 14.58 16.43
C ARG A 165 20.45 15.07 16.97
N PHE A 166 19.75 15.91 16.20
CA PHE A 166 18.44 16.43 16.60
C PHE A 166 17.42 15.31 16.76
N VAL A 167 17.24 14.46 15.74
CA VAL A 167 16.30 13.33 15.78
C VAL A 167 16.64 12.37 16.92
N ARG A 168 17.94 12.08 17.13
CA ARG A 168 18.38 11.23 18.25
C ARG A 168 18.05 11.83 19.61
N SER A 169 18.14 13.15 19.76
CA SER A 169 17.81 13.84 21.01
C SER A 169 16.30 13.85 21.26
N LEU A 170 15.51 14.22 20.25
CA LEU A 170 14.05 14.28 20.35
C LEU A 170 13.46 12.88 20.59
N GLY A 171 13.97 11.86 19.91
CA GLY A 171 13.53 10.47 20.10
C GLY A 171 13.81 9.87 21.50
N LYS A 172 14.59 10.55 22.36
CA LYS A 172 14.71 10.12 23.77
C LYS A 172 13.45 10.40 24.58
N VAL A 173 12.69 11.42 24.20
CA VAL A 173 11.52 11.91 24.95
C VAL A 173 10.21 11.74 24.16
N ASP A 174 10.27 11.63 22.84
CA ASP A 174 9.10 11.45 21.97
C ASP A 174 9.13 10.07 21.29
N PHE A 175 8.19 9.19 21.69
CA PHE A 175 8.11 7.82 21.16
C PHE A 175 7.82 7.80 19.66
N ARG A 176 6.90 8.64 19.19
CA ARG A 176 6.46 8.66 17.79
C ARG A 176 7.63 8.98 16.87
N THR A 177 8.39 10.02 17.17
CA THR A 177 9.62 10.41 16.47
C THR A 177 10.64 9.26 16.51
N ARG A 178 10.88 8.66 17.68
CA ARG A 178 11.82 7.53 17.79
C ARG A 178 11.41 6.37 16.89
N PHE A 179 10.15 5.97 16.95
CA PHE A 179 9.59 4.88 16.14
C PHE A 179 9.69 5.21 14.65
N GLU A 180 9.12 6.32 14.19
CA GLU A 180 9.05 6.68 12.76
C GLU A 180 10.45 6.74 12.11
N PHE A 181 11.41 7.45 12.71
CA PHE A 181 12.74 7.59 12.12
C PHE A 181 13.58 6.31 12.24
N SER A 182 13.42 5.54 13.33
CA SER A 182 14.12 4.26 13.46
C SER A 182 13.56 3.24 12.50
N HIS A 183 12.23 3.19 12.34
CA HIS A 183 11.55 2.34 11.38
C HIS A 183 11.87 2.73 9.94
N ALA A 184 11.99 4.03 9.64
CA ALA A 184 12.39 4.47 8.30
C ALA A 184 13.80 4.02 7.93
N ARG A 185 14.78 4.20 8.82
CA ARG A 185 16.10 3.59 8.63
C ARG A 185 16.00 2.08 8.49
N TYR A 186 15.14 1.48 9.32
CA TYR A 186 14.96 0.05 9.38
C TYR A 186 14.53 -0.53 8.03
N ALA A 187 13.35 -0.10 7.57
CA ALA A 187 12.71 -0.53 6.34
C ALA A 187 13.50 -0.19 5.07
N LEU A 188 14.12 0.99 5.02
CA LEU A 188 14.89 1.44 3.86
C LEU A 188 16.34 0.92 3.85
N GLY A 189 16.80 0.30 4.94
CA GLY A 189 18.17 -0.20 5.06
C GLY A 189 19.23 0.89 5.01
N LEU A 190 18.93 2.09 5.54
CA LEU A 190 19.80 3.26 5.44
C LEU A 190 20.55 3.53 6.76
N PRO A 191 21.82 3.98 6.66
CA PRO A 191 22.72 4.05 7.80
C PRO A 191 22.34 5.13 8.82
N ASP A 192 21.58 6.15 8.43
CA ASP A 192 21.20 7.25 9.30
C ASP A 192 19.84 7.88 8.96
N PHE A 193 19.32 8.72 9.88
CA PHE A 193 17.96 9.25 9.80
C PHE A 193 17.81 10.26 8.67
N ALA A 194 18.85 11.04 8.40
CA ALA A 194 18.86 12.04 7.34
C ALA A 194 18.78 11.37 5.97
N GLN A 195 19.59 10.33 5.73
CA GLN A 195 19.54 9.55 4.50
C GLN A 195 18.17 8.89 4.32
N ALA A 196 17.64 8.24 5.36
CA ALA A 196 16.30 7.63 5.32
C ALA A 196 15.20 8.64 4.97
N THR A 197 15.28 9.85 5.53
CA THR A 197 14.30 10.91 5.26
C THR A 197 14.44 11.45 3.83
N ARG A 198 15.66 11.61 3.32
CA ARG A 198 15.88 12.05 1.93
C ARG A 198 15.42 11.01 0.91
N GLU A 199 15.48 9.73 1.25
CA GLU A 199 15.03 8.64 0.38
C GLU A 199 13.53 8.70 0.08
N PHE A 200 12.71 9.29 0.97
CA PHE A 200 11.29 9.52 0.70
C PHE A 200 11.02 10.36 -0.56
N LYS A 201 11.99 11.15 -1.04
CA LYS A 201 11.90 11.88 -2.32
C LYS A 201 11.70 10.96 -3.53
N LYS A 202 12.08 9.69 -3.43
CA LYS A 202 11.88 8.71 -4.49
C LYS A 202 10.47 8.11 -4.50
N PHE A 203 9.77 8.17 -3.36
CA PHE A 203 8.42 7.61 -3.20
C PHE A 203 7.38 8.62 -3.69
N THR A 204 7.26 8.72 -5.01
CA THR A 204 6.34 9.66 -5.67
C THR A 204 5.63 9.00 -6.86
N LEU A 205 4.42 9.48 -7.17
CA LEU A 205 3.66 9.14 -8.38
C LEU A 205 3.92 10.14 -9.53
N ARG A 206 4.87 11.05 -9.35
CA ARG A 206 5.43 11.84 -10.46
C ARG A 206 6.36 10.95 -11.29
N ALA A 207 6.23 10.98 -12.61
CA ALA A 207 7.17 10.32 -13.50
C ALA A 207 8.47 11.14 -13.65
N GLU A 208 9.58 10.48 -13.98
CA GLU A 208 10.90 11.12 -14.10
C GLU A 208 10.95 12.21 -15.19
N ASN A 209 10.14 12.06 -16.23
CA ASN A 209 9.98 13.04 -17.32
C ASN A 209 9.06 14.22 -16.96
N GLY A 210 8.56 14.28 -15.72
CA GLY A 210 7.62 15.29 -15.25
C GLY A 210 6.14 15.01 -15.58
N SER A 211 5.81 13.88 -16.21
CA SER A 211 4.42 13.45 -16.42
C SER A 211 3.84 12.72 -15.20
N GLU A 212 2.62 12.21 -15.31
CA GLU A 212 1.99 11.44 -14.25
C GLU A 212 2.33 9.96 -14.41
N TYR A 213 2.85 9.31 -13.36
CA TYR A 213 3.05 7.86 -13.39
C TYR A 213 1.73 7.11 -13.66
N LEU A 214 0.62 7.65 -13.16
CA LEU A 214 -0.73 7.10 -13.28
C LEU A 214 -1.27 7.06 -14.72
N GLU A 215 -0.60 7.68 -15.70
CA GLU A 215 -0.89 7.51 -17.14
C GLU A 215 -0.86 6.04 -17.57
N GLN A 216 0.01 5.24 -16.92
CA GLN A 216 0.21 3.83 -17.23
C GLN A 216 -0.84 2.90 -16.58
N VAL A 217 -1.63 3.39 -15.62
CA VAL A 217 -2.64 2.58 -14.93
C VAL A 217 -3.91 2.51 -15.77
N THR A 218 -4.23 1.34 -16.30
CA THR A 218 -5.36 1.17 -17.25
C THR A 218 -6.61 0.55 -16.62
N CYS A 219 -6.48 -0.07 -15.44
CA CYS A 219 -7.58 -0.68 -14.70
C CYS A 219 -8.37 0.35 -13.87
N PRO A 220 -9.62 0.04 -13.48
CA PRO A 220 -10.37 0.85 -12.53
C PRO A 220 -9.69 0.94 -11.16
N VAL A 221 -9.75 2.12 -10.53
CA VAL A 221 -9.11 2.40 -9.24
C VAL A 221 -10.11 2.94 -8.22
N PHE A 222 -10.19 2.27 -7.06
CA PHE A 222 -10.89 2.78 -5.90
C PHE A 222 -9.90 3.46 -4.95
N VAL A 223 -9.97 4.78 -4.87
CA VAL A 223 -9.15 5.60 -3.99
C VAL A 223 -9.94 5.92 -2.73
N THR A 224 -9.31 5.76 -1.56
CA THR A 224 -9.90 6.23 -0.30
C THR A 224 -9.03 7.27 0.37
N GLY A 225 -9.64 8.13 1.18
CA GLY A 225 -8.95 9.09 2.04
C GLY A 225 -9.52 9.12 3.46
N ALA A 226 -8.69 9.42 4.45
CA ALA A 226 -9.06 9.58 5.84
C ALA A 226 -9.26 11.06 6.19
N ALA A 227 -10.44 11.46 6.65
CA ALA A 227 -10.67 12.83 7.13
C ALA A 227 -10.07 13.06 8.52
N ASP A 228 -10.01 12.03 9.36
CA ASP A 228 -9.41 12.04 10.71
C ASP A 228 -8.01 11.40 10.65
N TRP A 229 -7.17 11.93 9.74
CA TRP A 229 -5.87 11.36 9.39
C TRP A 229 -4.83 11.50 10.51
N ALA A 230 -3.91 10.53 10.57
CA ALA A 230 -2.74 10.58 11.44
C ALA A 230 -1.44 10.94 10.70
N TYR A 231 -1.39 10.64 9.40
CA TYR A 231 -0.23 10.84 8.52
C TYR A 231 -0.57 11.58 7.23
N PHE A 232 -1.54 11.07 6.46
CA PHE A 232 -1.81 11.59 5.12
C PHE A 232 -3.15 12.34 5.12
N PRO A 233 -3.14 13.68 5.00
CA PRO A 233 -4.38 14.39 4.76
C PRO A 233 -4.99 13.91 3.45
N ALA A 234 -6.30 13.64 3.44
CA ALA A 234 -6.98 13.24 2.22
C ALA A 234 -6.81 14.30 1.10
N GLU A 235 -6.87 15.58 1.49
CA GLU A 235 -6.55 16.71 0.62
C GLU A 235 -5.06 16.71 0.27
N GLY A 236 -4.76 16.84 -1.02
CA GLY A 236 -3.38 16.79 -1.55
C GLY A 236 -2.83 15.39 -1.74
N ASN A 237 -3.48 14.34 -1.20
CA ASN A 237 -3.09 12.94 -1.41
C ASN A 237 -4.18 12.15 -2.13
N ALA A 238 -5.16 11.61 -1.40
CA ALA A 238 -6.25 10.83 -1.99
C ALA A 238 -7.04 11.65 -3.03
N THR A 239 -7.32 12.93 -2.75
CA THR A 239 -7.98 13.81 -3.73
C THR A 239 -7.09 14.03 -4.95
N LYS A 240 -5.79 14.27 -4.75
CA LYS A 240 -4.84 14.49 -5.84
C LYS A 240 -4.72 13.27 -6.75
N VAL A 241 -4.59 12.08 -6.18
CA VAL A 241 -4.56 10.80 -6.92
C VAL A 241 -5.86 10.65 -7.73
N TYR A 242 -7.01 10.86 -7.11
CA TYR A 242 -8.31 10.77 -7.79
C TYR A 242 -8.46 11.79 -8.92
N GLU A 243 -8.09 13.06 -8.70
CA GLU A 243 -8.14 14.11 -9.72
C GLU A 243 -7.27 13.78 -10.93
N VAL A 244 -6.06 13.29 -10.70
CA VAL A 244 -5.15 12.83 -11.76
C VAL A 244 -5.77 11.67 -12.52
N LEU A 245 -6.30 10.65 -11.82
CA LEU A 245 -6.95 9.50 -12.45
C LEU A 245 -8.18 9.91 -13.25
N GLN A 246 -9.03 10.81 -12.75
CA GLN A 246 -10.20 11.28 -13.49
C GLN A 246 -9.83 12.09 -14.73
N ARG A 247 -8.74 12.85 -14.68
CA ARG A 247 -8.23 13.59 -15.84
C ARG A 247 -7.69 12.66 -16.92
N LEU A 248 -6.97 11.61 -16.53
CA LEU A 248 -6.30 10.68 -17.44
C LEU A 248 -7.25 9.58 -17.96
N HIS A 249 -8.10 9.06 -17.08
CA HIS A 249 -8.95 7.90 -17.30
C HIS A 249 -10.38 8.17 -16.77
N PRO A 250 -11.16 9.04 -17.46
CA PRO A 250 -12.50 9.40 -17.00
C PRO A 250 -13.37 8.17 -16.73
N SER A 251 -14.10 8.19 -15.61
CA SER A 251 -15.03 7.13 -15.17
C SER A 251 -14.38 5.81 -14.74
N LYS A 252 -13.04 5.73 -14.71
CA LYS A 252 -12.32 4.55 -14.18
C LYS A 252 -11.89 4.72 -12.72
N SER A 253 -12.34 5.76 -12.02
CA SER A 253 -11.98 5.93 -10.62
C SER A 253 -13.16 6.28 -9.74
N LYS A 254 -13.09 5.83 -8.48
CA LYS A 254 -14.05 6.11 -7.41
C LYS A 254 -13.28 6.69 -6.23
N LEU A 255 -13.83 7.72 -5.59
CA LEU A 255 -13.26 8.31 -4.38
C LEU A 255 -14.19 8.08 -3.20
N TRP A 256 -13.62 7.65 -2.07
CA TRP A 256 -14.32 7.61 -0.79
C TRP A 256 -13.48 8.25 0.32
N ILE A 257 -13.89 9.45 0.73
CA ILE A 257 -13.34 10.10 1.92
C ILE A 257 -14.30 9.87 3.07
N ALA A 258 -13.82 9.21 4.12
CA ALA A 258 -14.61 8.90 5.31
C ALA A 258 -14.24 9.83 6.46
N LYS A 259 -15.23 10.11 7.32
CA LYS A 259 -15.09 10.88 8.57
C LYS A 259 -15.78 10.16 9.72
N GLY A 260 -15.18 10.18 10.90
CA GLY A 260 -15.62 9.49 12.11
C GLY A 260 -15.07 8.07 12.19
N ILE A 261 -14.67 7.66 13.41
CA ILE A 261 -14.01 6.37 13.68
C ILE A 261 -14.80 5.19 13.09
N GLY A 262 -16.10 5.07 13.42
CA GLY A 262 -16.94 3.95 12.97
C GLY A 262 -17.24 3.92 11.47
N SER A 263 -16.98 5.01 10.75
CA SER A 263 -17.19 5.13 9.31
C SER A 263 -15.91 4.94 8.50
N GLY A 264 -14.76 4.71 9.14
CA GLY A 264 -13.45 4.66 8.49
C GLY A 264 -12.76 6.03 8.38
N GLY A 265 -13.02 6.94 9.30
CA GLY A 265 -12.39 8.27 9.29
C GLY A 265 -10.88 8.25 9.56
N LEU A 266 -10.39 7.23 10.26
CA LEU A 266 -8.98 7.08 10.60
C LEU A 266 -8.15 6.54 9.43
N GLN A 267 -6.85 6.85 9.43
CA GLN A 267 -5.87 6.40 8.44
C GLN A 267 -5.88 4.87 8.27
N ALA A 268 -5.76 4.41 7.01
CA ALA A 268 -5.90 3.01 6.63
C ALA A 268 -7.25 2.40 7.07
N LYS A 269 -8.24 3.22 7.41
CA LYS A 269 -9.55 2.79 7.91
C LYS A 269 -9.48 1.90 9.15
N VAL A 270 -8.41 2.08 9.96
CA VAL A 270 -8.29 1.38 11.25
C VAL A 270 -9.54 1.61 12.10
N ALA A 271 -9.90 0.59 12.88
CA ALA A 271 -11.12 0.53 13.68
C ALA A 271 -12.47 0.48 12.90
N ALA A 272 -12.45 0.41 11.55
CA ALA A 272 -13.65 0.27 10.73
C ALA A 272 -13.54 -0.84 9.66
N ILE A 273 -12.82 -1.92 9.96
CA ILE A 273 -12.50 -3.02 9.03
C ILE A 273 -13.75 -3.63 8.36
N SER A 274 -14.85 -3.77 9.08
CA SER A 274 -16.11 -4.27 8.49
C SER A 274 -16.68 -3.34 7.42
N VAL A 275 -16.54 -2.03 7.59
CA VAL A 275 -16.94 -1.01 6.60
C VAL A 275 -16.03 -1.07 5.39
N VAL A 276 -14.71 -1.25 5.60
CA VAL A 276 -13.74 -1.47 4.52
C VAL A 276 -14.15 -2.67 3.68
N HIS A 277 -14.37 -3.83 4.32
CA HIS A 277 -14.81 -5.03 3.61
C HIS A 277 -16.08 -4.75 2.81
N ASN A 278 -17.10 -4.14 3.42
CA ASN A 278 -18.34 -3.89 2.70
C ASN A 278 -18.12 -3.03 1.45
N ARG A 279 -17.45 -1.88 1.59
CA ARG A 279 -17.20 -0.92 0.50
C ARG A 279 -16.29 -1.49 -0.59
N THR A 280 -15.20 -2.14 -0.20
CA THR A 280 -14.23 -2.73 -1.13
C THR A 280 -14.87 -3.80 -1.98
N PHE A 281 -15.58 -4.74 -1.36
CA PHE A 281 -16.13 -5.86 -2.11
C PHE A 281 -17.43 -5.53 -2.84
N GLU A 282 -18.21 -4.53 -2.39
CA GLU A 282 -19.30 -3.95 -3.19
C GLU A 282 -18.74 -3.40 -4.51
N TRP A 283 -17.66 -2.62 -4.43
CA TRP A 283 -17.03 -2.06 -5.63
C TRP A 283 -16.35 -3.13 -6.51
N LEU A 284 -15.64 -4.10 -5.93
CA LEU A 284 -15.01 -5.17 -6.71
C LEU A 284 -16.03 -6.05 -7.44
N ASP A 285 -17.17 -6.34 -6.83
CA ASP A 285 -18.23 -7.10 -7.50
C ASP A 285 -18.76 -6.36 -8.74
N GLU A 286 -18.94 -5.03 -8.63
CA GLU A 286 -19.34 -4.17 -9.75
C GLU A 286 -18.30 -4.24 -10.87
N ILE A 287 -17.02 -4.07 -10.55
CA ILE A 287 -15.93 -4.06 -11.55
C ILE A 287 -15.73 -5.42 -12.21
N PHE A 288 -15.88 -6.51 -11.47
CA PHE A 288 -15.70 -7.87 -11.99
C PHE A 288 -16.97 -8.49 -12.56
N GLU A 289 -18.09 -7.76 -12.52
CA GLU A 289 -19.43 -8.24 -12.89
C GLU A 289 -19.75 -9.58 -12.19
N PHE A 290 -19.32 -9.67 -10.93
CA PHE A 290 -19.44 -10.89 -10.14
C PHE A 290 -20.80 -10.92 -9.46
N SER A 291 -21.77 -11.60 -10.10
CA SER A 291 -23.10 -11.79 -9.53
C SER A 291 -23.05 -12.77 -8.36
N ARG A 292 -23.24 -12.24 -7.15
CA ARG A 292 -23.39 -13.09 -5.96
C ARG A 292 -24.74 -13.77 -6.02
N VAL A 293 -24.78 -15.10 -5.91
CA VAL A 293 -26.03 -15.84 -5.68
C VAL A 293 -26.64 -15.30 -4.38
N LYS A 294 -27.71 -14.51 -4.50
CA LYS A 294 -28.47 -14.04 -3.34
C LYS A 294 -29.02 -15.26 -2.63
N THR A 295 -28.56 -15.49 -1.42
CA THR A 295 -29.20 -16.47 -0.53
C THR A 295 -30.48 -15.81 -0.05
N GLU A 296 -31.63 -16.31 -0.51
CA GLU A 296 -32.92 -15.99 0.10
C GLU A 296 -32.82 -16.36 1.59
N THR A 297 -32.93 -15.35 2.46
CA THR A 297 -33.07 -15.53 3.92
C THR A 297 -34.51 -15.42 4.31
#